data_AF-A0A939PG64-F1
#
_entry.id   AF-A0A939PG64-F1
#
_cell.length_a   1.000
_cell.length_b   1.000
_cell.length_c   1.000
_cell.angle_alpha   90.00
_cell.angle_beta   90.00
_cell.angle_gamma   90.00
#
_symmetry.space_group_name_H-M   'P 1'
#
loop_
_entity.id
_entity.type
_entity.pdbx_description
1 polymer ?
#
loop_
_entity_poly.entity_id
_entity_poly.type
_entity_poly.pdbx_seq_one_letter_code
_entity_poly.pdbx_strand_id
1 'polypeptide(L)'
;MDTKSTTYFDPPSCLRCHQPLSRYTTGDLCNICATTAPAVALPLEFWFDPEVSAALETWKWSTVLRAVWKATGATQDAIADQTKLTQATISRLMSGRSGGQTIETALKLVDGLGAPRILAGLAPQGLRHLAQTAHGEPEPGGEPDTAFGGEEPAVKRREFGSTVLLVGLSAAIPDTGDTGKPPQVNDVLARLNRPSEIAADLYKLDDTYGGASLVELATARLASLKAQVRRASLAPSRERLAVSVAGELEVCAGWFSFEAGNHKQAAQHYSQALYAAHESGNDAVRLHVLNLMAMLAINGRSPDKAHQIAATALDTAPHGDPRLRSLLTMRKAHAAAKVARAAGQGRSPDFERHLGAAWDELGGNGPIEQEPWFAFFSERELRGLEALGRGWLGQHERSAEILADAIPGMLPRNSAYYSLDHASALVSLGEVEQGVAKFHEILPMLMELSSVRVRNGIGEFAQTLTPHARHDADAAETRRIALHLAGQGRTPT
;
A
#
# COMPACT_ATOMS: atom_id res chain seq x y z
N MET A 1 -57.07 50.50 1.88
CA MET A 1 -55.86 49.96 1.25
C MET A 1 -55.53 48.67 1.99
N ASP A 2 -56.16 47.57 1.58
CA ASP A 2 -55.95 46.26 2.21
C ASP A 2 -54.85 45.50 1.45
N THR A 3 -53.68 45.44 2.06
CA THR A 3 -52.56 44.61 1.60
C THR A 3 -52.84 43.14 1.91
N LYS A 4 -53.24 42.37 0.90
CA LYS A 4 -53.24 40.91 0.94
C LYS A 4 -51.79 40.40 1.00
N SER A 5 -51.35 40.02 2.19
CA SER A 5 -50.12 39.24 2.36
C SER A 5 -50.33 37.85 1.77
N THR A 6 -49.63 37.54 0.69
CA THR A 6 -49.67 36.21 0.06
C THR A 6 -48.52 35.42 0.66
N THR A 7 -48.82 34.51 1.57
CA THR A 7 -47.84 33.56 2.11
C THR A 7 -47.37 32.65 0.98
N TYR A 8 -46.12 32.84 0.54
CA TYR A 8 -45.45 31.96 -0.40
C TYR A 8 -45.09 30.67 0.36
N PHE A 9 -45.89 29.62 0.19
CA PHE A 9 -45.50 28.29 0.64
C PHE A 9 -44.41 27.79 -0.31
N ASP A 10 -43.20 27.59 0.22
CA ASP A 10 -42.16 26.89 -0.54
C ASP A 10 -42.69 25.50 -0.90
N PRO A 11 -42.66 25.12 -2.19
CA PRO A 11 -43.13 23.81 -2.60
C PRO A 11 -42.26 22.73 -1.92
N PRO A 12 -42.87 21.64 -1.42
CA PRO A 12 -42.12 20.55 -0.81
C PRO A 12 -41.09 20.03 -1.80
N SER A 13 -39.87 19.78 -1.32
CA SER A 13 -38.75 19.33 -2.15
C SER A 13 -38.57 17.81 -2.02
N CYS A 14 -38.14 17.17 -3.11
CA CYS A 14 -37.85 15.74 -3.14
C CYS A 14 -36.79 15.39 -2.09
N LEU A 15 -37.03 14.40 -1.23
CA LEU A 15 -36.07 13.97 -0.21
C LEU A 15 -34.76 13.41 -0.78
N ARG A 16 -34.74 13.00 -2.05
CA ARG A 16 -33.56 12.38 -2.70
C ARG A 16 -32.73 13.34 -3.56
N CYS A 17 -33.37 14.23 -4.32
CA CYS A 17 -32.67 15.13 -5.24
C CYS A 17 -32.84 16.62 -4.92
N HIS A 18 -33.58 16.95 -3.87
CA HIS A 18 -33.88 18.32 -3.40
C HIS A 18 -34.48 19.25 -4.47
N GLN A 19 -35.00 18.69 -5.56
CA GLN A 19 -35.75 19.45 -6.57
C GLN A 19 -37.20 19.67 -6.08
N PRO A 20 -37.83 20.80 -6.45
CA PRO A 20 -39.23 21.07 -6.13
C PRO A 20 -40.15 19.95 -6.63
N LEU A 21 -41.01 19.44 -5.76
CA LEU A 21 -42.00 18.43 -6.15
C LEU A 21 -43.11 19.09 -6.99
N SER A 22 -43.48 18.41 -8.08
CA SER A 22 -44.67 18.76 -8.85
C SER A 22 -45.92 18.67 -7.96
N ARG A 23 -46.90 19.55 -8.21
CA ARG A 23 -48.21 19.56 -7.54
C ARG A 23 -49.01 18.26 -7.68
N TYR A 24 -48.61 17.37 -8.59
CA TYR A 24 -49.25 16.09 -8.86
C TYR A 24 -48.51 14.89 -8.23
N THR A 25 -47.40 15.13 -7.53
CA THR A 25 -46.66 14.06 -6.86
C THR A 25 -47.39 13.67 -5.58
N THR A 26 -47.78 12.40 -5.47
CA THR A 26 -48.30 11.82 -4.22
C THR A 26 -47.15 11.11 -3.50
N GLY A 27 -46.51 11.79 -2.54
CA GLY A 27 -45.40 11.26 -1.73
C GLY A 27 -44.19 12.20 -1.65
N ASP A 28 -43.14 11.77 -0.95
CA ASP A 28 -41.97 12.61 -0.63
C ASP A 28 -40.82 12.52 -1.67
N LEU A 29 -41.02 11.73 -2.72
CA LEU A 29 -40.05 11.51 -3.80
C LEU A 29 -40.65 11.92 -5.15
N CYS A 30 -39.85 12.57 -6.01
CA CYS A 30 -40.30 12.88 -7.37
C CYS A 30 -40.42 11.60 -8.21
N ASN A 31 -41.26 11.61 -9.26
CA ASN A 31 -41.49 10.42 -10.10
C ASN A 31 -40.20 9.79 -10.63
N ILE A 32 -39.17 10.58 -10.96
CA ILE A 32 -37.86 10.05 -11.37
C ILE A 32 -37.21 9.33 -10.20
N CYS A 33 -37.09 9.95 -9.03
CA CYS A 33 -36.49 9.32 -7.84
C CYS A 33 -37.28 8.14 -7.29
N ALA A 34 -38.60 8.11 -7.51
CA ALA A 34 -39.49 7.02 -7.14
C ALA A 34 -39.41 5.83 -8.11
N THR A 35 -39.11 6.08 -9.39
CA THR A 35 -38.91 5.04 -10.43
C THR A 35 -37.45 4.60 -10.56
N THR A 36 -36.50 5.42 -10.10
CA THR A 36 -35.09 5.05 -10.00
C THR A 36 -34.95 4.09 -8.82
N ALA A 37 -34.61 2.83 -9.09
CA ALA A 37 -34.35 1.85 -8.05
C ALA A 37 -33.39 2.43 -6.98
N PRO A 38 -33.56 2.06 -5.69
CA PRO A 38 -32.56 2.40 -4.69
C PRO A 38 -31.20 1.90 -5.21
N ALA A 39 -30.16 2.73 -5.06
CA ALA A 39 -28.81 2.27 -5.32
C ALA A 39 -28.60 1.01 -4.46
N VAL A 40 -28.05 -0.04 -5.05
CA VAL A 40 -27.60 -1.23 -4.33
C VAL A 40 -26.48 -0.75 -3.40
N ALA A 41 -26.85 -0.40 -2.17
CA ALA A 41 -25.95 0.01 -1.11
C ALA A 41 -25.87 -1.16 -0.14
N LEU A 42 -24.72 -1.83 -0.16
CA LEU A 42 -24.44 -2.97 0.71
C LEU A 42 -23.43 -2.55 1.77
N PRO A 43 -23.63 -2.93 3.05
CA PRO A 43 -22.64 -2.72 4.09
C PRO A 43 -21.37 -3.52 3.74
N LEU A 44 -20.17 -3.06 4.14
CA LEU A 44 -18.92 -3.71 3.73
C LEU A 44 -18.83 -5.15 4.24
N GLU A 45 -19.39 -5.40 5.41
CA GLU A 45 -19.46 -6.68 6.11
C GLU A 45 -20.18 -7.75 5.26
N PHE A 46 -21.15 -7.34 4.42
CA PHE A 46 -21.85 -8.25 3.50
C PHE A 46 -20.89 -9.01 2.59
N TRP A 47 -19.85 -8.34 2.09
CA TRP A 47 -18.89 -8.94 1.16
C TRP A 47 -17.96 -9.96 1.82
N PHE A 48 -17.84 -9.90 3.13
CA PHE A 48 -17.05 -10.83 3.91
C PHE A 48 -17.83 -12.08 4.32
N ASP A 49 -19.13 -12.19 4.04
CA ASP A 49 -19.86 -13.45 4.24
C ASP A 49 -19.10 -14.62 3.55
N PRO A 50 -18.91 -15.78 4.21
CA PRO A 50 -18.08 -16.86 3.66
C PRO A 50 -18.54 -17.36 2.29
N GLU A 51 -19.85 -17.41 2.03
CA GLU A 51 -20.39 -17.86 0.74
C GLU A 51 -20.16 -16.79 -0.34
N VAL A 52 -20.42 -15.52 -0.01
CA VAL A 52 -20.24 -14.38 -0.92
C VAL A 52 -18.78 -14.19 -1.29
N SER A 53 -17.88 -14.19 -0.31
CA SER A 53 -16.44 -13.98 -0.53
C SER A 53 -15.81 -15.10 -1.36
N ALA A 54 -16.11 -16.37 -1.04
CA ALA A 54 -15.63 -17.52 -1.83
C ALA A 54 -16.18 -17.50 -3.28
N ALA A 55 -17.40 -17.00 -3.46
CA ALA A 55 -17.98 -16.80 -4.79
C ALA A 55 -17.31 -15.65 -5.55
N LEU A 56 -16.93 -14.55 -4.87
CA LEU A 56 -16.16 -13.46 -5.48
C LEU A 56 -14.76 -13.91 -5.90
N GLU A 57 -14.06 -14.68 -5.09
CA GLU A 57 -12.70 -15.16 -5.42
C GLU A 57 -12.68 -16.03 -6.70
N THR A 58 -13.75 -16.80 -6.92
CA THR A 58 -13.88 -17.71 -8.06
C THR A 58 -14.79 -17.17 -9.17
N TRP A 59 -15.17 -15.89 -9.08
CA TRP A 59 -16.12 -15.22 -9.98
C TRP A 59 -17.41 -16.01 -10.26
N LYS A 60 -17.94 -16.69 -9.25
CA LYS A 60 -19.26 -17.35 -9.28
C LYS A 60 -20.39 -16.31 -9.15
N TRP A 61 -20.56 -15.46 -10.16
CA TRP A 61 -21.52 -14.35 -10.16
C TRP A 61 -22.96 -14.75 -9.88
N SER A 62 -23.37 -15.98 -10.20
CA SER A 62 -24.71 -16.46 -9.88
C SER A 62 -24.99 -16.49 -8.37
N THR A 63 -23.97 -16.77 -7.56
CA THR A 63 -24.06 -16.81 -6.09
C THR A 63 -24.03 -15.39 -5.56
N VAL A 64 -23.06 -14.58 -6.01
CA VAL A 64 -22.92 -13.17 -5.64
C VAL A 64 -24.20 -12.38 -5.93
N LEU A 65 -24.71 -12.42 -7.16
CA LEU A 65 -25.88 -11.65 -7.58
C LEU A 65 -27.17 -12.11 -6.89
N ARG A 66 -27.29 -13.40 -6.53
CA ARG A 66 -28.42 -13.90 -5.73
C ARG A 66 -28.34 -13.43 -4.29
N ALA A 67 -27.15 -13.39 -3.70
CA ALA A 67 -26.95 -12.85 -2.36
C ALA A 67 -27.28 -11.34 -2.32
N VAL A 68 -26.82 -10.58 -3.32
CA VAL A 68 -27.12 -9.15 -3.49
C VAL A 68 -28.63 -8.92 -3.62
N TRP A 69 -29.31 -9.71 -4.47
CA TRP A 69 -30.76 -9.64 -4.62
C TRP A 69 -31.48 -9.95 -3.31
N LYS A 70 -31.06 -10.99 -2.59
CA LYS A 70 -31.66 -11.37 -1.31
C LYS A 70 -31.48 -10.29 -0.23
N ALA A 71 -30.34 -9.61 -0.21
CA ALA A 71 -30.02 -8.58 0.77
C ALA A 71 -30.70 -7.24 0.48
N THR A 72 -30.91 -6.89 -0.80
CA THR A 72 -31.36 -5.53 -1.19
C THR A 72 -32.74 -5.48 -1.86
N GLY A 73 -33.23 -6.61 -2.39
CA GLY A 73 -34.42 -6.66 -3.24
C GLY A 73 -34.23 -6.00 -4.61
N ALA A 74 -33.02 -5.61 -4.99
CA ALA A 74 -32.76 -4.85 -6.23
C ALA A 74 -33.13 -5.65 -7.50
N THR A 75 -33.81 -5.00 -8.45
CA THR A 75 -34.19 -5.64 -9.72
C THR A 75 -32.96 -5.88 -10.60
N GLN A 76 -33.09 -6.78 -11.59
CA GLN A 76 -32.00 -7.02 -12.55
C GLN A 76 -31.66 -5.76 -13.35
N ASP A 77 -32.65 -4.89 -13.63
CA ASP A 77 -32.45 -3.59 -14.28
C ASP A 77 -31.67 -2.64 -13.37
N ALA A 78 -31.98 -2.58 -12.08
CA ALA A 78 -31.25 -1.75 -11.11
C ALA A 78 -29.77 -2.16 -11.02
N ILE A 79 -29.51 -3.47 -10.98
CA ILE A 79 -28.14 -4.01 -10.96
C ILE A 79 -27.43 -3.73 -12.29
N ALA A 80 -28.13 -3.87 -13.42
CA ALA A 80 -27.58 -3.58 -14.74
C ALA A 80 -27.16 -2.11 -14.89
N ASP A 81 -28.04 -1.18 -14.51
CA ASP A 81 -27.78 0.25 -14.53
C ASP A 81 -26.58 0.62 -13.66
N GLN A 82 -26.51 0.09 -12.45
CA GLN A 82 -25.44 0.40 -11.51
C GLN A 82 -24.08 -0.20 -11.91
N THR A 83 -24.08 -1.39 -12.53
CA THR A 83 -22.85 -2.06 -12.99
C THR A 83 -22.44 -1.68 -14.41
N LYS A 84 -23.26 -0.88 -15.12
CA LYS A 84 -23.08 -0.55 -16.54
C LYS A 84 -23.00 -1.80 -17.43
N LEU A 85 -23.70 -2.86 -17.04
CA LEU A 85 -23.92 -4.06 -17.82
C LEU A 85 -25.34 -4.08 -18.37
N THR A 86 -25.62 -4.92 -19.37
CA THR A 86 -27.01 -5.07 -19.85
C THR A 86 -27.80 -5.98 -18.93
N GLN A 87 -29.12 -5.75 -18.78
CA GLN A 87 -29.99 -6.64 -18.01
C GLN A 87 -29.92 -8.10 -18.51
N ALA A 88 -29.83 -8.31 -19.82
CA ALA A 88 -29.65 -9.64 -20.41
C ALA A 88 -28.35 -10.33 -19.94
N THR A 89 -27.28 -9.56 -19.71
CA THR A 89 -26.03 -10.04 -19.14
C THR A 89 -26.21 -10.43 -17.67
N ILE A 90 -26.84 -9.57 -16.87
CA ILE A 90 -27.14 -9.84 -15.46
C ILE A 90 -28.00 -11.11 -15.31
N SER A 91 -29.07 -11.23 -16.09
CA SER A 91 -29.94 -12.40 -16.10
C SER A 91 -29.19 -13.69 -16.43
N ARG A 92 -28.31 -13.65 -17.43
CA ARG A 92 -27.47 -14.78 -17.84
C ARG A 92 -26.52 -15.21 -16.72
N LEU A 93 -25.83 -14.24 -16.10
CA LEU A 93 -24.94 -14.45 -14.95
C LEU A 93 -25.68 -15.05 -13.75
N MET A 94 -26.87 -14.53 -13.42
CA MET A 94 -27.72 -15.08 -12.34
C MET A 94 -28.14 -16.53 -12.60
N SER A 95 -28.36 -16.90 -13.86
CA SER A 95 -28.71 -18.28 -14.24
C SER A 95 -27.53 -19.26 -14.28
N GLY A 96 -26.30 -18.81 -14.00
CA GLY A 96 -25.09 -19.64 -14.05
C GLY A 96 -24.63 -20.01 -15.46
N ARG A 97 -25.26 -19.48 -16.50
CA ARG A 97 -24.96 -19.75 -17.92
C ARG A 97 -23.92 -18.79 -18.46
N SER A 98 -22.73 -18.74 -17.88
CA SER A 98 -21.66 -17.84 -18.33
C SER A 98 -20.47 -18.62 -18.88
N GLY A 99 -20.25 -18.56 -20.19
CA GLY A 99 -18.97 -18.90 -20.81
C GLY A 99 -18.08 -17.65 -20.90
N GLY A 100 -16.80 -17.78 -20.53
CA GLY A 100 -15.77 -16.76 -20.76
C GLY A 100 -16.01 -15.43 -20.05
N GLN A 101 -16.03 -15.42 -18.72
CA GLN A 101 -16.10 -14.18 -17.96
C GLN A 101 -14.81 -13.38 -18.16
N THR A 102 -14.93 -12.13 -18.60
CA THR A 102 -13.79 -11.24 -18.80
C THR A 102 -13.49 -10.45 -17.54
N ILE A 103 -12.22 -10.02 -17.40
CA ILE A 103 -11.79 -9.08 -16.36
C ILE A 103 -12.64 -7.80 -16.39
N GLU A 104 -13.04 -7.34 -17.58
CA GLU A 104 -13.92 -6.17 -17.73
C GLU A 104 -15.30 -6.38 -17.09
N THR A 105 -15.88 -7.57 -17.26
CA THR A 105 -17.18 -7.92 -16.65
C THR A 105 -17.05 -7.97 -15.14
N ALA A 106 -15.98 -8.59 -14.62
CA ALA A 106 -15.69 -8.65 -13.20
C ALA A 106 -15.54 -7.24 -12.60
N LEU A 107 -14.77 -6.37 -13.24
CA LEU A 107 -14.58 -4.98 -12.78
C LEU A 107 -15.90 -4.20 -12.76
N LYS A 108 -16.72 -4.31 -13.81
CA LYS A 108 -18.04 -3.66 -13.87
C LYS A 108 -18.97 -4.11 -12.74
N LEU A 109 -18.99 -5.40 -12.44
CA LEU A 109 -19.78 -5.96 -11.34
C LEU A 109 -19.25 -5.50 -9.97
N VAL A 110 -17.96 -5.67 -9.74
CA VAL A 110 -17.32 -5.37 -8.45
C VAL A 110 -17.38 -3.87 -8.15
N ASP A 111 -16.98 -3.01 -9.10
CA ASP A 111 -17.03 -1.55 -8.94
C ASP A 111 -18.45 -1.04 -8.82
N GLY A 112 -19.36 -1.54 -9.67
CA GLY A 112 -20.75 -1.11 -9.68
C GLY A 112 -21.46 -1.45 -8.39
N LEU A 113 -21.29 -2.67 -7.89
CA LEU A 113 -21.92 -3.12 -6.65
C LEU A 113 -21.24 -2.59 -5.38
N GLY A 114 -20.06 -1.97 -5.50
CA GLY A 114 -19.27 -1.54 -4.35
C GLY A 114 -18.58 -2.71 -3.63
N ALA A 115 -18.36 -3.83 -4.32
CA ALA A 115 -17.63 -4.95 -3.77
C ALA A 115 -16.12 -4.62 -3.70
N PRO A 116 -15.42 -5.08 -2.66
CA PRO A 116 -13.99 -4.87 -2.55
C PRO A 116 -13.22 -5.66 -3.60
N ARG A 117 -12.42 -4.98 -4.42
CA ARG A 117 -11.67 -5.62 -5.52
C ARG A 117 -10.73 -6.72 -5.06
N ILE A 118 -10.11 -6.54 -3.90
CA ILE A 118 -9.19 -7.53 -3.31
C ILE A 118 -9.86 -8.88 -3.04
N LEU A 119 -11.17 -8.90 -2.76
CA LEU A 119 -11.93 -10.14 -2.55
C LEU A 119 -12.18 -10.91 -3.86
N ALA A 120 -12.16 -10.20 -4.99
CA ALA A 120 -12.31 -10.77 -6.32
C ALA A 120 -10.95 -11.03 -7.01
N GLY A 121 -9.83 -10.91 -6.28
CA GLY A 121 -8.49 -11.04 -6.85
C GLY A 121 -8.11 -9.90 -7.82
N LEU A 122 -8.79 -8.76 -7.75
CA LEU A 122 -8.58 -7.60 -8.62
C LEU A 122 -7.75 -6.52 -7.91
N ALA A 123 -6.94 -5.80 -8.69
CA ALA A 123 -6.18 -4.66 -8.18
C ALA A 123 -7.13 -3.51 -7.74
N PRO A 124 -6.86 -2.85 -6.59
CA PRO A 124 -7.56 -1.65 -6.11
C PRO A 124 -7.85 -0.59 -7.19
N GLN A 125 -8.86 0.26 -6.96
CA GLN A 125 -9.39 1.14 -8.02
C GLN A 125 -8.33 2.04 -8.66
N GLY A 126 -7.47 2.64 -7.84
CA GLY A 126 -6.43 3.55 -8.31
C GLY A 126 -5.26 2.90 -9.04
N LEU A 127 -5.06 1.59 -8.93
CA LEU A 127 -3.95 0.88 -9.57
C LEU A 127 -4.27 0.47 -11.03
N ARG A 128 -5.56 0.50 -11.42
CA ARG A 128 -6.02 0.05 -12.75
C ARG A 128 -5.39 0.84 -13.90
N HIS A 129 -5.22 2.14 -13.73
CA HIS A 129 -4.62 3.00 -14.76
C HIS A 129 -3.13 2.74 -14.96
N LEU A 130 -2.42 2.25 -13.93
CA LEU A 130 -0.98 2.00 -13.99
C LEU A 130 -0.67 0.69 -14.72
N ALA A 131 -1.46 -0.37 -14.48
CA ALA A 131 -1.29 -1.66 -15.14
C ALA A 131 -1.44 -1.54 -16.68
N GLN A 132 -2.33 -0.66 -17.14
CA GLN A 132 -2.52 -0.39 -18.58
C GLN A 132 -1.33 0.34 -19.22
N THR A 133 -0.51 1.05 -18.43
CA THR A 133 0.68 1.76 -18.92
C THR A 133 1.97 0.95 -18.82
N ALA A 134 2.00 -0.10 -17.97
CA ALA A 134 3.15 -0.96 -17.78
C ALA A 134 3.26 -2.04 -18.87
N HIS A 135 2.13 -2.49 -19.41
CA HIS A 135 2.08 -3.32 -20.60
C HIS A 135 2.00 -2.41 -21.83
N GLY A 136 3.14 -2.17 -22.49
CA GLY A 136 3.09 -1.90 -23.92
C GLY A 136 2.29 -3.03 -24.58
N GLU A 137 1.39 -2.69 -25.49
CA GLU A 137 0.47 -3.63 -26.15
C GLU A 137 1.20 -4.93 -26.54
N PRO A 138 0.64 -6.11 -26.21
CA PRO A 138 1.21 -7.36 -26.68
C PRO A 138 0.93 -7.51 -28.17
N GLU A 139 2.00 -7.48 -28.98
CA GLU A 139 1.97 -8.01 -30.34
C GLU A 139 1.46 -9.47 -30.30
N PRO A 140 0.47 -9.84 -31.12
CA PRO A 140 -0.16 -11.16 -31.03
C PRO A 140 0.71 -12.23 -31.70
N GLY A 141 1.20 -13.20 -30.92
CA GLY A 141 1.60 -14.52 -31.43
C GLY A 141 2.93 -15.04 -30.89
N GLY A 142 2.87 -16.08 -30.07
CA GLY A 142 4.01 -16.90 -29.67
C GLY A 142 3.65 -17.80 -28.49
N GLU A 143 3.45 -19.09 -28.76
CA GLU A 143 3.14 -20.12 -27.75
C GLU A 143 4.26 -20.30 -26.71
N PRO A 144 3.94 -20.75 -25.48
CA PRO A 144 4.92 -20.95 -24.43
C PRO A 144 5.55 -22.34 -24.54
N ASP A 145 6.88 -22.41 -24.68
CA ASP A 145 7.61 -23.67 -24.59
C ASP A 145 8.20 -23.86 -23.18
N THR A 146 7.92 -25.03 -22.63
CA THR A 146 8.27 -25.49 -21.29
C THR A 146 9.66 -26.12 -21.26
N ALA A 147 10.51 -25.83 -20.25
CA ALA A 147 11.47 -26.80 -19.71
C ALA A 147 12.17 -26.32 -18.41
N PHE A 148 12.41 -27.30 -17.54
CA PHE A 148 12.91 -27.26 -16.15
C PHE A 148 14.44 -27.30 -16.00
N GLY A 149 14.91 -26.95 -14.79
CA GLY A 149 16.15 -27.43 -14.14
C GLY A 149 17.34 -26.50 -14.31
N GLY A 150 18.18 -26.17 -13.32
CA GLY A 150 18.47 -26.69 -11.98
C GLY A 150 19.90 -26.22 -11.63
N GLU A 151 20.28 -26.32 -10.35
CA GLU A 151 21.62 -26.14 -9.75
C GLU A 151 22.03 -24.74 -9.24
N GLU A 152 22.07 -24.63 -7.90
CA GLU A 152 22.93 -23.72 -7.15
C GLU A 152 24.40 -24.19 -7.19
N PRO A 153 25.37 -23.26 -7.06
CA PRO A 153 26.44 -23.56 -6.13
C PRO A 153 26.85 -22.39 -5.20
N ALA A 154 27.47 -22.81 -4.09
CA ALA A 154 27.91 -22.07 -2.93
C ALA A 154 28.95 -20.96 -3.19
N VAL A 155 28.86 -19.86 -2.44
CA VAL A 155 29.86 -18.77 -2.47
C VAL A 155 30.67 -18.75 -1.15
N LYS A 156 31.97 -19.02 -1.28
CA LYS A 156 32.98 -18.75 -0.25
C LYS A 156 33.34 -17.26 -0.23
N ARG A 157 33.58 -16.80 0.99
CA ARG A 157 33.85 -15.43 1.46
C ARG A 157 35.20 -14.89 0.97
N ARG A 158 35.27 -13.55 0.76
CA ARG A 158 36.43 -12.65 0.55
C ARG A 158 37.06 -12.63 -0.86
N GLU A 159 36.80 -11.55 -1.59
CA GLU A 159 37.81 -10.55 -2.00
C GLU A 159 37.13 -9.28 -2.52
N PHE A 160 37.68 -8.14 -2.11
CA PHE A 160 37.15 -6.78 -2.24
C PHE A 160 38.16 -6.04 -3.12
N GLY A 161 37.76 -5.55 -4.30
CA GLY A 161 38.65 -4.79 -5.18
C GLY A 161 38.21 -4.78 -6.64
N SER A 162 37.67 -3.63 -7.08
CA SER A 162 37.61 -3.13 -8.46
C SER A 162 37.33 -4.14 -9.58
N THR A 163 36.06 -4.30 -9.96
CA THR A 163 35.61 -4.43 -11.37
C THR A 163 34.08 -4.26 -11.34
N VAL A 164 33.55 -3.29 -12.10
CA VAL A 164 32.12 -3.20 -12.41
C VAL A 164 31.71 -4.49 -13.10
N LEU A 165 31.10 -5.41 -12.36
CA LEU A 165 30.47 -6.61 -12.91
C LEU A 165 28.97 -6.40 -12.90
N LEU A 166 28.47 -5.87 -14.01
CA LEU A 166 27.07 -5.92 -14.40
C LEU A 166 26.70 -7.37 -14.80
N VAL A 167 26.83 -8.33 -13.88
CA VAL A 167 26.47 -9.74 -14.14
C VAL A 167 24.97 -9.89 -13.92
N GLY A 168 24.22 -9.74 -15.01
CA GLY A 168 22.88 -10.29 -15.18
C GLY A 168 22.95 -11.41 -16.22
N LEU A 169 22.24 -12.51 -15.97
CA LEU A 169 22.22 -13.75 -16.75
C LEU A 169 22.34 -13.53 -18.28
N SER A 170 23.29 -14.23 -18.89
CA SER A 170 23.35 -14.43 -20.33
C SER A 170 22.14 -15.24 -20.80
N ALA A 171 21.15 -14.58 -21.38
CA ALA A 171 20.32 -15.19 -22.41
C ALA A 171 20.78 -14.60 -23.75
N ALA A 172 21.37 -15.45 -24.59
CA ALA A 172 21.76 -15.07 -25.95
C ALA A 172 20.49 -14.73 -26.74
N ILE A 173 20.32 -13.48 -27.13
CA ILE A 173 19.33 -13.06 -28.13
C ILE A 173 20.04 -13.12 -29.49
N PRO A 174 19.50 -13.81 -30.51
CA PRO A 174 20.04 -13.73 -31.85
C PRO A 174 19.84 -12.31 -32.40
N ASP A 175 20.92 -11.73 -32.90
CA ASP A 175 20.94 -10.47 -33.62
C ASP A 175 20.06 -10.57 -34.87
N THR A 176 18.86 -10.00 -34.81
CA THR A 176 18.04 -9.77 -35.99
C THR A 176 18.28 -8.33 -36.41
N GLY A 177 19.17 -8.18 -37.40
CA GLY A 177 19.51 -6.91 -37.99
C GLY A 177 18.29 -6.26 -38.63
N ASP A 178 17.81 -5.19 -38.00
CA ASP A 178 17.00 -4.17 -38.65
C ASP A 178 17.71 -2.82 -38.51
N THR A 179 18.18 -2.30 -39.64
CA THR A 179 18.84 -1.01 -39.77
C THR A 179 17.82 0.13 -39.76
N GLY A 180 17.11 0.28 -38.66
CA GLY A 180 16.37 1.51 -38.31
C GLY A 180 17.24 2.39 -37.43
N LYS A 181 17.39 3.68 -37.76
CA LYS A 181 18.13 4.64 -36.91
C LYS A 181 17.66 4.49 -35.44
N PRO A 182 18.59 4.31 -34.47
CA PRO A 182 18.19 4.17 -33.08
C PRO A 182 17.42 5.42 -32.64
N PRO A 183 16.31 5.29 -31.90
CA PRO A 183 15.69 6.44 -31.25
C PRO A 183 16.78 7.10 -30.41
N GLN A 184 16.95 8.43 -30.55
CA GLN A 184 18.06 9.13 -29.89
C GLN A 184 18.06 8.79 -28.40
N VAL A 185 19.08 8.04 -27.98
CA VAL A 185 19.35 7.54 -26.61
C VAL A 185 19.52 8.67 -25.59
N ASN A 186 19.37 9.93 -26.02
CA ASN A 186 19.53 11.13 -25.23
C ASN A 186 18.28 11.53 -24.43
N ASP A 187 17.06 11.06 -24.73
CA ASP A 187 15.89 11.81 -24.24
C ASP A 187 15.57 11.64 -22.74
N VAL A 188 15.82 10.47 -22.12
CA VAL A 188 15.59 10.31 -20.67
C VAL A 188 16.77 10.85 -19.87
N LEU A 189 18.00 10.39 -20.14
CA LEU A 189 19.20 10.81 -19.41
C LEU A 189 19.54 12.31 -19.61
N ALA A 190 19.17 12.94 -20.73
CA ALA A 190 19.36 14.38 -20.93
C ALA A 190 18.28 15.24 -20.24
N ARG A 191 17.10 14.68 -19.94
CA ARG A 191 16.03 15.37 -19.19
C ARG A 191 16.22 15.28 -17.67
N LEU A 192 17.02 14.33 -17.18
CA LEU A 192 17.30 14.21 -15.75
C LEU A 192 18.24 15.33 -15.30
N ASN A 193 17.71 16.20 -14.45
CA ASN A 193 18.48 17.25 -13.79
C ASN A 193 18.83 16.84 -12.35
N ARG A 194 18.01 15.99 -11.72
CA ARG A 194 18.27 15.46 -10.37
C ARG A 194 17.90 13.97 -10.26
N PRO A 195 18.66 13.20 -9.46
CA PRO A 195 18.32 11.81 -9.14
C PRO A 195 16.85 11.60 -8.70
N SER A 196 16.38 12.44 -7.78
CA SER A 196 15.07 12.31 -7.12
C SER A 196 13.83 12.53 -7.99
N GLU A 197 13.99 13.11 -9.18
CA GLU A 197 12.88 13.35 -10.11
C GLU A 197 12.26 12.04 -10.64
N ILE A 198 13.07 10.99 -10.79
CA ILE A 198 12.58 9.69 -11.31
C ILE A 198 11.84 8.88 -10.23
N ALA A 199 12.22 9.03 -8.97
CA ALA A 199 11.64 8.30 -7.86
C ALA A 199 10.40 8.99 -7.27
N ALA A 200 10.27 10.32 -7.45
CA ALA A 200 9.20 11.12 -6.85
C ALA A 200 7.80 10.62 -7.20
N ASP A 201 7.54 10.26 -8.46
CA ASP A 201 6.22 9.78 -8.87
C ASP A 201 5.93 8.37 -8.32
N LEU A 202 6.95 7.53 -8.15
CA LEU A 202 6.80 6.23 -7.49
C LEU A 202 6.42 6.39 -6.00
N TYR A 203 7.01 7.34 -5.29
CA TYR A 203 6.68 7.62 -3.90
C TYR A 203 5.27 8.21 -3.73
N LYS A 204 4.84 9.14 -4.60
CA LYS A 204 3.45 9.64 -4.59
C LYS A 204 2.44 8.52 -4.78
N LEU A 205 2.73 7.56 -5.67
CA LEU A 205 1.89 6.39 -5.89
C LEU A 205 1.86 5.47 -4.65
N ASP A 206 3.00 5.25 -4.00
CA ASP A 206 3.09 4.48 -2.76
C ASP A 206 2.29 5.11 -1.62
N ASP A 207 2.41 6.43 -1.44
CA ASP A 207 1.68 7.18 -0.41
C ASP A 207 0.16 7.03 -0.55
N THR A 208 -0.32 6.87 -1.79
CA THR A 208 -1.74 6.79 -2.14
C THR A 208 -2.27 5.35 -2.14
N TYR A 209 -1.53 4.41 -2.73
CA TYR A 209 -2.03 3.06 -3.05
C TYR A 209 -1.25 1.92 -2.38
N GLY A 210 -0.17 2.24 -1.69
CA GLY A 210 0.76 1.26 -1.14
C GLY A 210 1.72 0.67 -2.17
N GLY A 211 2.92 0.35 -1.69
CA GLY A 211 4.04 -0.05 -2.52
C GLY A 211 4.02 -1.49 -3.02
N ALA A 212 3.20 -2.38 -2.48
CA ALA A 212 3.26 -3.80 -2.85
C ALA A 212 2.94 -4.04 -4.33
N SER A 213 2.06 -3.23 -4.92
CA SER A 213 1.70 -3.29 -6.34
C SER A 213 2.69 -2.60 -7.27
N LEU A 214 3.66 -1.86 -6.74
CA LEU A 214 4.60 -1.05 -7.52
C LEU A 214 5.93 -1.77 -7.83
N VAL A 215 6.09 -3.02 -7.38
CA VAL A 215 7.33 -3.83 -7.55
C VAL A 215 7.70 -3.96 -9.02
N GLU A 216 6.76 -4.38 -9.86
CA GLU A 216 6.99 -4.60 -11.30
C GLU A 216 7.31 -3.28 -12.01
N LEU A 217 6.56 -2.22 -11.69
CA LEU A 217 6.77 -0.89 -12.28
C LEU A 217 8.17 -0.35 -11.94
N ALA A 218 8.59 -0.40 -10.67
CA ALA A 218 9.92 0.07 -10.27
C ALA A 218 11.04 -0.77 -10.90
N THR A 219 10.87 -2.10 -10.95
CA THR A 219 11.85 -3.02 -11.55
C THR A 219 11.97 -2.80 -13.06
N ALA A 220 10.86 -2.57 -13.77
CA ALA A 220 10.85 -2.26 -15.20
C ALA A 220 11.54 -0.91 -15.50
N ARG A 221 11.28 0.11 -14.67
CA ARG A 221 11.95 1.42 -14.77
C ARG A 221 13.46 1.29 -14.59
N LEU A 222 13.89 0.53 -13.58
CA LEU A 222 15.29 0.23 -13.31
C LEU A 222 15.96 -0.54 -14.47
N ALA A 223 15.29 -1.57 -14.99
CA ALA A 223 15.80 -2.37 -16.11
C ALA A 223 15.94 -1.52 -17.38
N SER A 224 14.95 -0.67 -17.67
CA SER A 224 14.99 0.27 -18.79
C SER A 224 16.14 1.26 -18.67
N LEU A 225 16.35 1.87 -17.50
CA LEU A 225 17.48 2.76 -17.25
C LEU A 225 18.82 2.05 -17.48
N LYS A 226 19.01 0.86 -16.89
CA LYS A 226 20.24 0.06 -17.07
C LYS A 226 20.48 -0.27 -18.54
N ALA A 227 19.44 -0.61 -19.31
CA ALA A 227 19.55 -0.88 -20.73
C ALA A 227 19.94 0.35 -21.55
N GLN A 228 19.40 1.52 -21.23
CA GLN A 228 19.74 2.78 -21.87
C GLN A 228 21.19 3.18 -21.58
N VAL A 229 21.63 3.09 -20.33
CA VAL A 229 23.01 3.41 -19.92
C VAL A 229 24.02 2.52 -20.64
N ARG A 230 23.75 1.20 -20.78
CA ARG A 230 24.62 0.28 -21.53
C ARG A 230 24.82 0.64 -23.00
N ARG A 231 23.82 1.29 -23.62
CA ARG A 231 23.82 1.64 -25.04
C ARG A 231 24.35 3.05 -25.29
N ALA A 232 24.55 3.84 -24.25
CA ALA A 232 24.94 5.24 -24.34
C ALA A 232 26.47 5.38 -24.16
N SER A 233 27.08 6.30 -24.91
CA SER A 233 28.39 6.86 -24.55
C SER A 233 28.16 8.12 -23.74
N LEU A 234 28.45 8.06 -22.44
CA LEU A 234 28.19 9.14 -21.50
C LEU A 234 29.50 9.80 -21.07
N ALA A 235 29.47 11.11 -20.83
CA ALA A 235 30.56 11.77 -20.12
C ALA A 235 30.61 11.27 -18.66
N PRO A 236 31.77 11.25 -17.98
CA PRO A 236 31.90 10.72 -16.62
C PRO A 236 30.92 11.33 -15.59
N SER A 237 30.57 12.62 -15.74
CA SER A 237 29.57 13.27 -14.89
C SER A 237 28.15 12.72 -15.09
N ARG A 238 27.80 12.37 -16.33
CA ARG A 238 26.51 11.76 -16.69
C ARG A 238 26.45 10.29 -16.30
N GLU A 239 27.56 9.56 -16.38
CA GLU A 239 27.67 8.20 -15.84
C GLU A 239 27.40 8.18 -14.33
N ARG A 240 28.06 9.07 -13.58
CA ARG A 240 27.85 9.20 -12.12
C ARG A 240 26.38 9.52 -11.78
N LEU A 241 25.77 10.44 -12.53
CA LEU A 241 24.34 10.76 -12.36
C LEU A 241 23.47 9.54 -12.64
N ALA A 242 23.74 8.79 -13.71
CA ALA A 242 22.98 7.59 -14.06
C ALA A 242 23.11 6.50 -12.99
N VAL A 243 24.30 6.31 -12.40
CA VAL A 243 24.51 5.41 -11.26
C VAL A 243 23.72 5.88 -10.03
N SER A 244 23.70 7.18 -9.75
CA SER A 244 22.89 7.74 -8.66
C SER A 244 21.40 7.49 -8.85
N VAL A 245 20.87 7.72 -10.05
CA VAL A 245 19.45 7.47 -10.40
C VAL A 245 19.13 5.98 -10.29
N ALA A 246 20.03 5.12 -10.76
CA ALA A 246 19.87 3.67 -10.60
C ALA A 246 19.81 3.29 -9.11
N GLY A 247 20.66 3.89 -8.27
CA GLY A 247 20.62 3.72 -6.82
C GLY A 247 19.26 4.06 -6.20
N GLU A 248 18.63 5.16 -6.61
CA GLU A 248 17.30 5.51 -6.13
C GLU A 248 16.20 4.57 -6.59
N LEU A 249 16.23 4.13 -7.85
CA LEU A 249 15.29 3.14 -8.35
C LEU A 249 15.47 1.77 -7.66
N GLU A 250 16.70 1.39 -7.30
CA GLU A 250 16.98 0.23 -6.45
C GLU A 250 16.38 0.43 -5.05
N VAL A 251 16.46 1.64 -4.47
CA VAL A 251 15.78 1.94 -3.20
C VAL A 251 14.27 1.77 -3.32
N CYS A 252 13.63 2.33 -4.35
CA CYS A 252 12.19 2.15 -4.59
C CYS A 252 11.82 0.67 -4.78
N ALA A 253 12.54 -0.06 -5.65
CA ALA A 253 12.30 -1.47 -5.89
C ALA A 253 12.45 -2.30 -4.60
N GLY A 254 13.45 -1.97 -3.78
CA GLY A 254 13.65 -2.60 -2.48
C GLY A 254 12.51 -2.31 -1.50
N TRP A 255 12.07 -1.05 -1.43
CA TRP A 255 10.95 -0.63 -0.59
C TRP A 255 9.64 -1.32 -0.97
N PHE A 256 9.32 -1.36 -2.26
CA PHE A 256 8.12 -2.01 -2.77
C PHE A 256 8.18 -3.52 -2.60
N SER A 257 9.35 -4.12 -2.77
CA SER A 257 9.56 -5.54 -2.47
C SER A 257 9.35 -5.84 -0.99
N PHE A 258 9.79 -4.95 -0.10
CA PHE A 258 9.54 -5.05 1.33
C PHE A 258 8.04 -4.93 1.65
N GLU A 259 7.35 -3.97 1.05
CA GLU A 259 5.90 -3.82 1.18
C GLU A 259 5.12 -4.99 0.59
N ALA A 260 5.66 -5.68 -0.41
CA ALA A 260 5.13 -6.93 -0.93
C ALA A 260 5.49 -8.17 -0.10
N GLY A 261 6.23 -8.02 1.02
CA GLY A 261 6.69 -9.13 1.87
C GLY A 261 7.89 -9.91 1.31
N ASN A 262 8.43 -9.51 0.16
CA ASN A 262 9.58 -10.14 -0.50
C ASN A 262 10.90 -9.67 0.13
N HIS A 263 11.11 -9.97 1.42
CA HIS A 263 12.24 -9.47 2.20
C HIS A 263 13.62 -9.83 1.61
N LYS A 264 13.76 -11.00 0.97
CA LYS A 264 15.01 -11.41 0.29
C LYS A 264 15.30 -10.50 -0.90
N GLN A 265 14.29 -10.22 -1.73
CA GLN A 265 14.41 -9.33 -2.88
C GLN A 265 14.68 -7.88 -2.43
N ALA A 266 13.99 -7.43 -1.37
CA ALA A 266 14.26 -6.14 -0.75
C ALA A 266 15.73 -5.98 -0.32
N ALA A 267 16.28 -6.98 0.38
CA ALA A 267 17.68 -6.98 0.81
C ALA A 267 18.67 -6.94 -0.36
N GLN A 268 18.36 -7.61 -1.47
CA GLN A 268 19.18 -7.59 -2.69
C GLN A 268 19.19 -6.18 -3.30
N HIS A 269 18.03 -5.58 -3.50
CA HIS A 269 17.91 -4.21 -4.01
C HIS A 269 18.60 -3.19 -3.11
N TYR A 270 18.43 -3.29 -1.78
CA TYR A 270 19.14 -2.40 -0.85
C TYR A 270 20.66 -2.55 -0.92
N SER A 271 21.17 -3.76 -1.16
CA SER A 271 22.61 -3.96 -1.34
C SER A 271 23.12 -3.30 -2.64
N GLN A 272 22.34 -3.38 -3.72
CA GLN A 272 22.65 -2.70 -4.99
C GLN A 272 22.56 -1.18 -4.87
N ALA A 273 21.54 -0.66 -4.17
CA ALA A 273 21.40 0.76 -3.88
C ALA A 273 22.58 1.30 -3.05
N LEU A 274 23.03 0.56 -2.03
CA LEU A 274 24.19 0.95 -1.22
C LEU A 274 25.48 0.99 -2.04
N TYR A 275 25.66 0.03 -2.96
CA TYR A 275 26.78 0.03 -3.90
C TYR A 275 26.71 1.24 -4.85
N ALA A 276 25.57 1.49 -5.48
CA ALA A 276 25.36 2.65 -6.35
C ALA A 276 25.56 3.99 -5.62
N ALA A 277 25.11 4.09 -4.37
CA ALA A 277 25.33 5.27 -3.54
C ALA A 277 26.83 5.51 -3.27
N HIS A 278 27.59 4.46 -3.00
CA HIS A 278 29.04 4.54 -2.82
C HIS A 278 29.74 5.01 -4.10
N GLU A 279 29.47 4.35 -5.23
CA GLU A 279 30.07 4.67 -6.54
C GLU A 279 29.74 6.09 -7.01
N SER A 280 28.50 6.54 -6.77
CA SER A 280 28.08 7.90 -7.15
C SER A 280 28.48 8.99 -6.15
N GLY A 281 28.89 8.61 -4.93
CA GLY A 281 29.11 9.54 -3.82
C GLY A 281 27.82 10.22 -3.33
N ASN A 282 26.66 9.57 -3.52
CA ASN A 282 25.36 10.11 -3.10
C ASN A 282 25.03 9.70 -1.65
N ASP A 283 25.34 10.59 -0.71
CA ASP A 283 25.12 10.38 0.71
C ASP A 283 23.63 10.32 1.10
N ALA A 284 22.76 11.03 0.38
CA ALA A 284 21.31 11.00 0.64
C ALA A 284 20.74 9.59 0.36
N VAL A 285 21.10 8.99 -0.78
CA VAL A 285 20.73 7.61 -1.11
C VAL A 285 21.34 6.62 -0.12
N ARG A 286 22.61 6.83 0.28
CA ARG A 286 23.28 6.00 1.28
C ARG A 286 22.51 5.98 2.61
N LEU A 287 22.12 7.14 3.14
CA LEU A 287 21.39 7.22 4.40
C LEU A 287 19.96 6.67 4.28
N HIS A 288 19.30 6.92 3.14
CA HIS A 288 17.98 6.38 2.86
C HIS A 288 18.00 4.84 2.87
N VAL A 289 18.90 4.22 2.12
CA VAL A 289 18.98 2.76 2.07
C VAL A 289 19.34 2.15 3.43
N LEU A 290 20.21 2.80 4.21
CA LEU A 290 20.53 2.35 5.57
C LEU A 290 19.33 2.42 6.51
N ASN A 291 18.50 3.48 6.43
CA ASN A 291 17.23 3.55 7.15
C ASN A 291 16.30 2.38 6.78
N LEU A 292 16.13 2.07 5.49
CA LEU A 292 15.29 0.96 5.05
C LEU A 292 15.85 -0.41 5.45
N MET A 293 17.17 -0.59 5.42
CA MET A 293 17.81 -1.81 5.90
C MET A 293 17.64 -1.99 7.42
N ALA A 294 17.70 -0.92 8.21
CA ALA A 294 17.42 -0.98 9.65
C ALA A 294 15.96 -1.37 9.92
N MET A 295 15.01 -0.78 9.17
CA MET A 295 13.60 -1.15 9.25
C MET A 295 13.35 -2.61 8.82
N LEU A 296 13.99 -3.07 7.76
CA LEU A 296 13.93 -4.47 7.33
C LEU A 296 14.43 -5.40 8.44
N ALA A 297 15.52 -5.05 9.13
CA ALA A 297 16.07 -5.84 10.23
C ALA A 297 15.16 -5.85 11.48
N ILE A 298 14.49 -4.73 11.81
CA ILE A 298 13.47 -4.66 12.87
C ILE A 298 12.32 -5.64 12.58
N ASN A 299 11.83 -5.64 11.34
CA ASN A 299 10.72 -6.50 10.92
C ASN A 299 11.15 -7.97 10.73
N GLY A 300 12.41 -8.22 10.35
CA GLY A 300 13.03 -9.53 10.19
C GLY A 300 13.56 -10.16 11.49
N ARG A 301 13.12 -9.69 12.67
CA ARG A 301 13.52 -10.22 14.00
C ARG A 301 15.03 -10.16 14.27
N SER A 302 15.73 -9.19 13.71
CA SER A 302 17.16 -8.96 13.91
C SER A 302 17.43 -7.56 14.49
N PRO A 303 16.90 -7.22 15.69
CA PRO A 303 16.98 -5.87 16.22
C PRO A 303 18.41 -5.39 16.51
N ASP A 304 19.33 -6.28 16.90
CA ASP A 304 20.75 -5.90 17.11
C ASP A 304 21.40 -5.42 15.81
N LYS A 305 21.11 -6.11 14.70
CA LYS A 305 21.56 -5.70 13.36
C LYS A 305 20.95 -4.36 12.97
N ALA A 306 19.67 -4.13 13.28
CA ALA A 306 19.03 -2.85 13.02
C ALA A 306 19.71 -1.70 13.78
N HIS A 307 20.03 -1.92 15.06
CA HIS A 307 20.76 -0.95 15.87
C HIS A 307 22.13 -0.63 15.27
N GLN A 308 22.89 -1.66 14.87
CA GLN A 308 24.21 -1.50 14.25
C GLN A 308 24.13 -0.69 12.94
N ILE A 309 23.19 -1.03 12.06
CA ILE A 309 22.98 -0.30 10.79
C ILE A 309 22.67 1.17 11.05
N ALA A 310 21.74 1.45 11.97
CA ALA A 310 21.35 2.82 12.29
C ALA A 310 22.50 3.61 12.95
N ALA A 311 23.29 2.97 13.83
CA ALA A 311 24.48 3.59 14.42
C ALA A 311 25.52 3.93 13.35
N THR A 312 25.84 2.99 12.45
CA THR A 312 26.75 3.25 11.33
C THR A 312 26.25 4.39 10.43
N ALA A 313 24.95 4.47 10.15
CA ALA A 313 24.38 5.57 9.38
C ALA A 313 24.60 6.93 10.06
N LEU A 314 24.37 7.01 11.37
CA LEU A 314 24.58 8.24 12.15
C LEU A 314 26.05 8.65 12.23
N ASP A 315 26.97 7.68 12.34
CA ASP A 315 28.42 7.92 12.40
C ASP A 315 28.98 8.42 11.06
N THR A 316 28.40 7.97 9.94
CA THR A 316 28.79 8.39 8.58
C THR A 316 28.22 9.74 8.15
N ALA A 317 27.28 10.30 8.93
CA ALA A 317 26.68 11.61 8.67
C ALA A 317 26.52 12.43 9.97
N PRO A 318 27.63 12.78 10.65
CA PRO A 318 27.59 13.51 11.92
C PRO A 318 26.98 14.91 11.79
N HIS A 319 27.04 15.49 10.57
CA HIS A 319 26.45 16.79 10.22
C HIS A 319 25.34 16.66 9.18
N GLY A 320 24.75 15.47 9.01
CA GLY A 320 23.62 15.24 8.12
C GLY A 320 22.35 15.95 8.59
N ASP A 321 21.32 15.97 7.74
CA ASP A 321 20.01 16.57 8.04
C ASP A 321 19.49 16.10 9.42
N PRO A 322 19.21 17.03 10.36
CA PRO A 322 18.70 16.71 11.69
C PRO A 322 17.44 15.82 11.67
N ARG A 323 16.57 15.98 10.68
CA ARG A 323 15.37 15.15 10.55
C ARG A 323 15.72 13.71 10.18
N LEU A 324 16.66 13.52 9.25
CA LEU A 324 17.09 12.18 8.85
C LEU A 324 17.83 11.47 9.98
N ARG A 325 18.63 12.23 10.73
CA ARG A 325 19.25 11.74 11.97
C ARG A 325 18.19 11.32 12.99
N SER A 326 17.17 12.15 13.22
CA SER A 326 16.03 11.82 14.09
C SER A 326 15.38 10.49 13.71
N LEU A 327 15.09 10.28 12.42
CA LEU A 327 14.52 9.02 11.93
C LEU A 327 15.44 7.82 12.20
N LEU A 328 16.74 7.93 11.92
CA LEU A 328 17.72 6.87 12.19
C LEU A 328 17.88 6.58 13.68
N THR A 329 17.90 7.62 14.52
CA THR A 329 17.90 7.49 15.97
C THR A 329 16.63 6.80 16.47
N MET A 330 15.48 7.10 15.87
CA MET A 330 14.22 6.40 16.15
C MET A 330 14.28 4.91 15.75
N ARG A 331 15.03 4.54 14.70
CA ARG A 331 15.30 3.11 14.40
C ARG A 331 16.08 2.41 15.51
N LYS A 332 17.02 3.09 16.18
CA LYS A 332 17.72 2.54 17.36
C LYS A 332 16.75 2.36 18.54
N ALA A 333 15.84 3.30 18.75
CA ALA A 333 14.78 3.17 19.75
C ALA A 333 13.90 1.95 19.46
N HIS A 334 13.41 1.80 18.23
CA HIS A 334 12.62 0.64 17.80
C HIS A 334 13.35 -0.70 17.99
N ALA A 335 14.64 -0.77 17.66
CA ALA A 335 15.46 -1.93 17.94
C ALA A 335 15.47 -2.27 19.44
N ALA A 336 15.71 -1.28 20.30
CA ALA A 336 15.72 -1.46 21.76
C ALA A 336 14.35 -1.91 22.31
N ALA A 337 13.24 -1.38 21.78
CA ALA A 337 11.90 -1.81 22.16
C ALA A 337 11.62 -3.26 21.75
N LYS A 338 12.04 -3.69 20.55
CA LYS A 338 11.91 -5.09 20.11
C LYS A 338 12.74 -6.06 20.95
N VAL A 339 13.96 -5.69 21.35
CA VAL A 339 14.80 -6.49 22.27
C VAL A 339 14.10 -6.65 23.61
N ALA A 340 13.65 -5.56 24.22
CA ALA A 340 12.93 -5.60 25.50
C ALA A 340 11.66 -6.43 25.42
N ARG A 341 10.85 -6.27 24.36
CA ARG A 341 9.67 -7.11 24.10
C ARG A 341 10.02 -8.58 24.04
N ALA A 342 11.07 -8.96 23.32
CA ALA A 342 11.51 -10.35 23.20
C ALA A 342 11.96 -10.93 24.56
N ALA A 343 12.48 -10.08 25.45
CA ALA A 343 12.82 -10.43 26.82
C ALA A 343 11.63 -10.40 27.80
N GLY A 344 10.40 -10.12 27.33
CA GLY A 344 9.21 -10.03 28.17
C GLY A 344 9.16 -8.76 29.04
N GLN A 345 9.91 -7.72 28.67
CA GLN A 345 10.01 -6.48 29.43
C GLN A 345 9.05 -5.42 28.89
N GLY A 346 8.30 -4.78 29.80
CA GLY A 346 7.41 -3.67 29.46
C GLY A 346 8.06 -2.28 29.49
N ARG A 347 9.39 -2.21 29.68
CA ARG A 347 10.18 -0.97 29.76
C ARG A 347 11.56 -1.21 29.17
N SER A 348 12.16 -0.16 28.61
CA SER A 348 13.51 -0.21 28.04
C SER A 348 14.21 1.14 28.21
N PRO A 349 15.24 1.25 29.08
CA PRO A 349 15.99 2.50 29.24
C PRO A 349 16.67 2.96 27.93
N ASP A 350 17.11 2.00 27.10
CA ASP A 350 17.68 2.30 25.80
C ASP A 350 16.63 2.86 24.82
N PHE A 351 15.38 2.36 24.87
CA PHE A 351 14.28 2.96 24.12
C PHE A 351 14.04 4.41 24.53
N GLU A 352 13.92 4.70 25.85
CA GLU A 352 13.71 6.07 26.34
C GLU A 352 14.84 7.01 25.92
N ARG A 353 16.09 6.56 26.07
CA ARG A 353 17.27 7.34 25.71
C ARG A 353 17.28 7.68 24.22
N HIS A 354 17.03 6.69 23.36
CA HIS A 354 17.02 6.92 21.90
C HIS A 354 15.80 7.70 21.45
N LEU A 355 14.64 7.52 22.08
CA LEU A 355 13.44 8.31 21.80
C LEU A 355 13.67 9.80 22.12
N GLY A 356 14.22 10.12 23.30
CA GLY A 356 14.55 11.51 23.66
C GLY A 356 15.53 12.14 22.68
N ALA A 357 16.61 11.41 22.34
CA ALA A 357 17.58 11.88 21.35
C ALA A 357 16.97 12.11 19.95
N ALA A 358 16.02 11.28 19.51
CA ALA A 358 15.34 11.48 18.24
C ALA A 358 14.47 12.76 18.23
N TRP A 359 13.80 13.06 19.36
CA TRP A 359 13.04 14.29 19.53
C TRP A 359 13.93 15.54 19.56
N ASP A 360 15.07 15.48 20.25
CA ASP A 360 16.05 16.55 20.29
C ASP A 360 16.61 16.86 18.89
N GLU A 361 16.92 15.81 18.10
CA GLU A 361 17.39 15.96 16.72
C GLU A 361 16.33 16.58 15.80
N LEU A 362 15.04 16.25 15.97
CA LEU A 362 13.96 16.83 15.18
C LEU A 362 13.78 18.33 15.46
N GLY A 363 13.98 18.75 16.71
CA GLY A 363 13.91 20.15 17.14
C GLY A 363 15.07 21.02 16.63
N GLY A 364 16.09 20.42 16.00
CA GLY A 364 17.23 21.13 15.42
C GLY A 364 16.87 21.90 14.14
N ASN A 365 17.51 23.06 13.93
CA ASN A 365 17.42 23.79 12.67
C ASN A 365 18.18 23.03 11.57
N GLY A 366 17.47 22.57 10.54
CA GLY A 366 18.03 21.87 9.38
C GLY A 366 17.68 22.55 8.05
N PRO A 367 18.33 22.16 6.93
CA PRO A 367 17.96 22.63 5.60
C PRO A 367 16.48 22.38 5.30
N ILE A 368 15.83 23.34 4.64
CA ILE A 368 14.38 23.32 4.38
C ILE A 368 14.03 22.44 3.15
N GLU A 369 14.97 22.23 2.24
CA GLU A 369 14.74 21.46 1.00
C GLU A 369 14.71 19.96 1.32
N GLN A 370 13.51 19.39 1.39
CA GLN A 370 13.29 17.97 1.66
C GLN A 370 13.39 17.17 0.35
N GLU A 371 14.14 16.07 0.38
CA GLU A 371 14.10 15.08 -0.70
C GLU A 371 12.70 14.45 -0.79
N PRO A 372 12.14 14.20 -2.00
CA PRO A 372 10.78 13.68 -2.17
C PRO A 372 10.46 12.42 -1.37
N TRP A 373 11.42 11.50 -1.24
CA TRP A 373 11.23 10.26 -0.47
C TRP A 373 11.05 10.49 1.04
N PHE A 374 11.47 11.65 1.53
CA PHE A 374 11.47 12.00 2.94
C PHE A 374 10.25 12.83 3.36
N ALA A 375 9.38 13.18 2.39
CA ALA A 375 8.18 14.00 2.62
C ALA A 375 7.22 13.41 3.67
N PHE A 376 7.24 12.09 3.88
CA PHE A 376 6.44 11.42 4.91
C PHE A 376 6.90 11.77 6.34
N PHE A 377 8.19 12.10 6.53
CA PHE A 377 8.76 12.22 7.87
C PHE A 377 8.52 13.62 8.45
N SER A 378 7.57 13.67 9.37
CA SER A 378 7.15 14.86 10.11
C SER A 378 7.14 14.58 11.62
N GLU A 379 6.86 15.62 12.41
CA GLU A 379 6.59 15.47 13.85
C GLU A 379 5.47 14.44 14.13
N ARG A 380 4.46 14.38 13.25
CA ARG A 380 3.38 13.39 13.34
C ARG A 380 3.91 11.99 13.13
N GLU A 381 4.76 11.80 12.13
CA GLU A 381 5.40 10.49 11.87
C GLU A 381 6.25 10.05 13.07
N LEU A 382 7.03 10.96 13.67
CA LEU A 382 7.82 10.64 14.86
C LEU A 382 6.93 10.22 16.04
N ARG A 383 5.79 10.89 16.26
CA ARG A 383 4.77 10.45 17.25
C ARG A 383 4.23 9.07 16.94
N GLY A 384 3.89 8.77 15.68
CA GLY A 384 3.44 7.45 15.27
C GLY A 384 4.50 6.36 15.56
N LEU A 385 5.77 6.64 15.24
CA LEU A 385 6.87 5.74 15.56
C LEU A 385 7.06 5.58 17.07
N GLU A 386 6.94 6.65 17.86
CA GLU A 386 6.97 6.56 19.32
C GLU A 386 5.89 5.60 19.82
N ALA A 387 4.63 5.83 19.43
CA ALA A 387 3.50 5.01 19.82
C ALA A 387 3.70 3.53 19.47
N LEU A 388 4.22 3.24 18.28
CA LEU A 388 4.53 1.87 17.86
C LEU A 388 5.54 1.19 18.82
N GLY A 389 6.58 1.93 19.23
CA GLY A 389 7.54 1.46 20.23
C GLY A 389 6.91 1.22 21.60
N ARG A 390 6.05 2.15 22.04
CA ARG A 390 5.26 2.02 23.29
C ARG A 390 4.36 0.79 23.27
N GLY A 391 3.65 0.56 22.16
CA GLY A 391 2.80 -0.62 21.96
C GLY A 391 3.58 -1.93 22.03
N TRP A 392 4.79 -2.00 21.45
CA TRP A 392 5.65 -3.19 21.59
C TRP A 392 6.10 -3.46 23.02
N LEU A 393 6.25 -2.41 23.83
CA LEU A 393 6.56 -2.51 25.27
C LEU A 393 5.30 -2.77 26.13
N GLY A 394 4.14 -3.02 25.52
CA GLY A 394 2.88 -3.23 26.25
C GLY A 394 2.31 -1.97 26.90
N GLN A 395 2.83 -0.79 26.55
CA GLN A 395 2.37 0.51 27.06
C GLN A 395 1.19 1.00 26.22
N HIS A 396 0.11 0.21 26.20
CA HIS A 396 -1.02 0.38 25.28
C HIS A 396 -1.78 1.69 25.49
N GLU A 397 -1.97 2.11 26.75
CA GLU A 397 -2.61 3.39 27.11
C GLU A 397 -1.87 4.56 26.46
N ARG A 398 -0.56 4.63 26.70
CA ARG A 398 0.29 5.68 26.12
C ARG A 398 0.32 5.63 24.59
N SER A 399 0.32 4.42 24.01
CA SER A 399 0.27 4.25 22.57
C SER A 399 -1.04 4.79 21.99
N ALA A 400 -2.19 4.49 22.60
CA ALA A 400 -3.50 4.94 22.13
C ALA A 400 -3.63 6.46 22.19
N GLU A 401 -3.24 7.08 23.31
CA GLU A 401 -3.23 8.55 23.48
C GLU A 401 -2.44 9.25 22.36
N ILE A 402 -1.20 8.80 22.11
CA ILE A 402 -0.33 9.41 21.10
C ILE A 402 -0.93 9.25 19.70
N LEU A 403 -1.49 8.08 19.39
CA LEU A 403 -2.05 7.79 18.07
C LEU A 403 -3.32 8.57 17.78
N ALA A 404 -4.19 8.77 18.78
CA ALA A 404 -5.39 9.58 18.64
C ALA A 404 -5.08 10.99 18.11
N ASP A 405 -4.01 11.61 18.59
CA ASP A 405 -3.58 12.95 18.18
C ASP A 405 -2.74 12.97 16.90
N ALA A 406 -1.92 11.93 16.67
CA ALA A 406 -0.95 11.90 15.59
C ALA A 406 -1.59 11.60 14.21
N ILE A 407 -2.55 10.67 14.17
CA ILE A 407 -3.15 10.13 12.93
C ILE A 407 -3.75 11.22 12.03
N PRO A 408 -4.54 12.19 12.55
CA PRO A 408 -5.13 13.23 11.70
C PRO A 408 -4.07 14.00 10.89
N GLY A 409 -4.22 14.00 9.57
CA GLY A 409 -3.32 14.71 8.64
C GLY A 409 -2.07 13.93 8.22
N MET A 410 -1.94 12.65 8.59
CA MET A 410 -0.93 11.76 8.01
C MET A 410 -1.28 11.36 6.56
N LEU A 411 -0.26 10.94 5.80
CA LEU A 411 -0.45 10.34 4.47
C LEU A 411 -1.31 9.07 4.59
N PRO A 412 -2.17 8.76 3.60
CA PRO A 412 -3.15 7.67 3.69
C PRO A 412 -2.57 6.33 4.15
N ARG A 413 -1.44 5.92 3.55
CA ARG A 413 -0.76 4.67 3.92
C ARG A 413 -0.29 4.63 5.38
N ASN A 414 0.31 5.72 5.87
CA ASN A 414 0.79 5.79 7.26
C ASN A 414 -0.40 5.88 8.23
N SER A 415 -1.43 6.66 7.87
CA SER A 415 -2.69 6.74 8.63
C SER A 415 -3.32 5.36 8.82
N ALA A 416 -3.39 4.55 7.76
CA ALA A 416 -3.92 3.19 7.83
C ALA A 416 -3.11 2.29 8.79
N TYR A 417 -1.79 2.34 8.66
CA TYR A 417 -0.88 1.55 9.49
C TYR A 417 -1.04 1.91 10.97
N TYR A 418 -0.96 3.19 11.31
CA TYR A 418 -1.08 3.67 12.68
C TYR A 418 -2.49 3.54 13.26
N SER A 419 -3.53 3.59 12.43
CA SER A 419 -4.91 3.34 12.90
C SER A 419 -5.14 1.88 13.30
N LEU A 420 -4.49 0.92 12.63
CA LEU A 420 -4.51 -0.48 13.07
C LEU A 420 -3.81 -0.68 14.41
N ASP A 421 -2.66 -0.02 14.61
CA ASP A 421 -1.96 -0.02 15.90
C ASP A 421 -2.83 0.61 17.00
N HIS A 422 -3.57 1.68 16.68
CA HIS A 422 -4.49 2.32 17.61
C HIS A 422 -5.65 1.39 17.98
N ALA A 423 -6.32 0.79 16.99
CA ALA A 423 -7.38 -0.20 17.23
C ALA A 423 -6.88 -1.38 18.09
N SER A 424 -5.67 -1.86 17.80
CA SER A 424 -5.03 -2.93 18.57
C SER A 424 -4.74 -2.51 20.01
N ALA A 425 -4.29 -1.29 20.23
CA ALA A 425 -4.04 -0.74 21.57
C ALA A 425 -5.35 -0.62 22.38
N LEU A 426 -6.44 -0.13 21.77
CA LEU A 426 -7.76 -0.04 22.41
C LEU A 426 -8.28 -1.40 22.86
N VAL A 427 -8.25 -2.41 21.97
CA VAL A 427 -8.63 -3.79 22.34
C VAL A 427 -7.74 -4.32 23.46
N SER A 428 -6.44 -4.03 23.43
CA SER A 428 -5.50 -4.49 24.47
C SER A 428 -5.74 -3.83 25.83
N LEU A 429 -6.40 -2.68 25.88
CA LEU A 429 -6.86 -2.01 27.11
C LEU A 429 -8.20 -2.54 27.62
N GLY A 430 -8.85 -3.43 26.88
CA GLY A 430 -10.20 -3.91 27.16
C GLY A 430 -11.31 -3.01 26.59
N GLU A 431 -10.95 -1.95 25.86
CA GLU A 431 -11.90 -1.07 25.15
C GLU A 431 -12.32 -1.68 23.80
N VAL A 432 -12.86 -2.91 23.87
CA VAL A 432 -13.14 -3.75 22.69
C VAL A 432 -14.08 -3.07 21.70
N GLU A 433 -15.17 -2.46 22.19
CA GLU A 433 -16.15 -1.76 21.35
C GLU A 433 -15.50 -0.63 20.54
N GLN A 434 -14.66 0.19 21.19
CA GLN A 434 -13.96 1.28 20.52
C GLN A 434 -12.91 0.76 19.52
N GLY A 435 -12.19 -0.31 19.87
CA GLY A 435 -11.24 -0.95 18.97
C GLY A 435 -11.90 -1.55 17.73
N VAL A 436 -13.05 -2.21 17.90
CA VAL A 436 -13.88 -2.75 16.82
C VAL A 436 -14.41 -1.61 15.95
N ALA A 437 -15.01 -0.58 16.54
CA ALA A 437 -15.52 0.58 15.81
C ALA A 437 -14.41 1.26 15.00
N LYS A 438 -13.21 1.42 15.58
CA LYS A 438 -12.07 2.00 14.88
C LYS A 438 -11.61 1.16 13.70
N PHE A 439 -11.61 -0.17 13.82
CA PHE A 439 -11.28 -1.06 12.72
C PHE A 439 -12.27 -0.93 11.54
N HIS A 440 -13.58 -0.89 11.84
CA HIS A 440 -14.61 -0.69 10.81
C HIS A 440 -14.55 0.69 10.16
N GLU A 441 -14.24 1.74 10.94
CA GLU A 441 -14.01 3.09 10.42
C GLU A 441 -12.91 3.11 9.33
N ILE A 442 -11.81 2.40 9.57
CA ILE A 442 -10.66 2.38 8.65
C ILE A 442 -10.73 1.28 7.58
N LEU A 443 -11.72 0.38 7.67
CA LEU A 443 -11.88 -0.76 6.78
C LEU A 443 -11.87 -0.38 5.28
N PRO A 444 -12.59 0.67 4.80
CA PRO A 444 -12.51 1.10 3.40
C PRO A 444 -11.08 1.45 2.96
N MET A 445 -10.33 2.13 3.83
CA MET A 445 -8.94 2.53 3.55
C MET A 445 -8.01 1.32 3.47
N LEU A 446 -8.17 0.34 4.37
CA LEU A 446 -7.38 -0.89 4.37
C LEU A 446 -7.55 -1.71 3.10
N MET A 447 -8.72 -1.62 2.46
CA MET A 447 -9.08 -2.43 1.30
C MET A 447 -8.57 -1.84 -0.02
N GLU A 448 -8.28 -0.54 -0.05
CA GLU A 448 -7.68 0.14 -1.20
C GLU A 448 -6.15 0.17 -1.16
N LEU A 449 -5.53 -0.22 -0.03
CA LEU A 449 -4.07 -0.19 0.14
C LEU A 449 -3.40 -1.53 -0.13
N SER A 450 -2.35 -1.50 -0.95
CA SER A 450 -1.50 -2.65 -1.25
C SER A 450 -0.25 -2.68 -0.35
N SER A 451 -0.33 -3.33 0.81
CA SER A 451 0.81 -3.52 1.73
C SER A 451 0.70 -4.79 2.57
N VAL A 452 1.70 -5.69 2.47
CA VAL A 452 1.86 -6.85 3.37
C VAL A 452 2.07 -6.41 4.81
N ARG A 453 2.74 -5.28 5.05
CA ARG A 453 2.96 -4.77 6.40
C ARG A 453 1.63 -4.39 7.06
N VAL A 454 0.74 -3.72 6.32
CA VAL A 454 -0.63 -3.46 6.75
C VAL A 454 -1.41 -4.77 6.94
N ARG A 455 -1.35 -5.71 5.99
CA ARG A 455 -2.01 -7.03 6.14
C ARG A 455 -1.54 -7.82 7.36
N ASN A 456 -0.25 -7.79 7.67
CA ASN A 456 0.30 -8.41 8.88
C ASN A 456 -0.26 -7.72 10.13
N GLY A 457 -0.34 -6.38 10.12
CA GLY A 457 -1.00 -5.61 11.19
C GLY A 457 -2.47 -5.98 11.39
N ILE A 458 -3.22 -6.22 10.31
CA ILE A 458 -4.60 -6.73 10.38
C ILE A 458 -4.63 -8.11 11.07
N GLY A 459 -3.69 -8.99 10.73
CA GLY A 459 -3.55 -10.29 11.39
C GLY A 459 -3.18 -10.18 12.87
N GLU A 460 -2.32 -9.23 13.24
CA GLU A 460 -1.99 -8.94 14.64
C GLU A 460 -3.21 -8.39 15.41
N PHE A 461 -3.98 -7.48 14.81
CA PHE A 461 -5.26 -7.00 15.36
C PHE A 461 -6.27 -8.14 15.54
N ALA A 462 -6.40 -9.06 14.56
CA ALA A 462 -7.27 -10.22 14.71
C ALA A 462 -6.86 -11.12 15.90
N GLN A 463 -5.55 -11.18 16.20
CA GLN A 463 -5.07 -11.92 17.37
C GLN A 463 -5.48 -11.25 18.67
N THR A 464 -5.45 -9.91 18.77
CA THR A 464 -5.88 -9.19 20.00
C THR A 464 -7.35 -9.40 20.32
N LEU A 465 -8.21 -9.61 19.30
CA LEU A 465 -9.63 -9.92 19.48
C LEU A 465 -9.91 -11.36 19.94
N THR A 466 -8.94 -12.27 19.88
CA THR A 466 -9.14 -13.71 20.17
C THR A 466 -9.72 -13.99 21.58
N PRO A 467 -9.27 -13.33 22.66
CA PRO A 467 -9.85 -13.52 23.99
C PRO A 467 -11.32 -13.07 24.09
N HIS A 468 -11.73 -12.11 23.26
CA HIS A 468 -13.04 -11.45 23.33
C HIS A 468 -14.09 -12.12 22.43
N ALA A 469 -13.66 -12.73 21.32
CA ALA A 469 -14.51 -13.37 20.31
C ALA A 469 -15.41 -14.51 20.82
N ARG A 470 -15.22 -15.00 22.05
CA ARG A 470 -16.10 -16.03 22.67
C ARG A 470 -17.35 -15.44 23.32
N HIS A 471 -17.30 -14.17 23.70
CA HIS A 471 -18.32 -13.53 24.54
C HIS A 471 -18.92 -12.28 23.90
N ASP A 472 -18.29 -11.79 22.83
CA ASP A 472 -18.70 -10.61 22.07
C ASP A 472 -18.84 -11.00 20.59
N ALA A 473 -20.07 -10.91 20.08
CA ALA A 473 -20.40 -11.27 18.70
C ALA A 473 -19.78 -10.30 17.68
N ASP A 474 -19.68 -9.01 18.01
CA ASP A 474 -19.09 -8.00 17.13
C ASP A 474 -17.57 -8.18 17.08
N ALA A 475 -16.93 -8.50 18.21
CA ALA A 475 -15.53 -8.87 18.24
C ALA A 475 -15.26 -10.16 17.44
N ALA A 476 -16.15 -11.16 17.52
CA ALA A 476 -16.03 -12.40 16.76
C ALA A 476 -16.13 -12.17 15.25
N GLU A 477 -17.10 -11.37 14.82
CA GLU A 477 -17.32 -11.04 13.42
C GLU A 477 -16.18 -10.17 12.88
N THR A 478 -15.76 -9.15 13.62
CA THR A 478 -14.64 -8.27 13.26
C THR A 478 -13.34 -9.06 13.12
N ARG A 479 -13.09 -10.00 14.04
CA ARG A 479 -11.94 -10.91 13.96
C ARG A 479 -12.00 -11.77 12.70
N ARG A 480 -13.18 -12.25 12.31
CA ARG A 480 -13.38 -13.06 11.09
C ARG A 480 -13.06 -12.25 9.84
N ILE A 481 -13.56 -11.01 9.75
CA ILE A 481 -13.27 -10.06 8.67
C ILE A 481 -11.76 -9.79 8.60
N ALA A 482 -11.12 -9.48 9.72
CA ALA A 482 -9.69 -9.22 9.80
C ALA A 482 -8.85 -10.42 9.35
N LEU A 483 -9.16 -11.65 9.80
CA LEU A 483 -8.46 -12.86 9.35
C LEU A 483 -8.61 -13.09 7.84
N HIS A 484 -9.78 -12.81 7.28
CA HIS A 484 -10.00 -12.91 5.85
C HIS A 484 -9.12 -11.92 5.07
N LEU A 485 -9.10 -10.64 5.48
CA LEU A 485 -8.24 -9.61 4.89
C LEU A 485 -6.74 -9.88 5.03
N ALA A 486 -6.34 -10.49 6.14
CA ALA A 486 -4.96 -10.92 6.35
C ALA A 486 -4.55 -12.12 5.48
N GLY A 487 -5.50 -12.75 4.77
CA GLY A 487 -5.27 -14.00 4.02
C GLY A 487 -5.14 -15.24 4.90
N GLN A 488 -5.53 -15.15 6.19
CA GLN A 488 -5.41 -16.19 7.20
C GLN A 488 -6.73 -16.90 7.51
N GLY A 489 -7.85 -16.47 6.90
CA GLY A 489 -9.17 -17.08 7.03
C GLY A 489 -9.38 -18.37 6.22
N ARG A 490 -8.32 -18.91 5.61
CA ARG A 490 -8.40 -20.16 4.84
C ARG A 490 -8.23 -21.35 5.79
N THR A 491 -9.32 -22.06 6.10
CA THR A 491 -9.21 -23.48 6.42
C THR A 491 -8.60 -24.18 5.21
N PRO A 492 -7.48 -24.93 5.35
CA PRO A 492 -6.99 -25.75 4.26
C PRO A 492 -8.08 -26.78 3.93
N THR A 493 -8.54 -26.77 2.68
CA THR A 493 -9.42 -27.80 2.11
C THR A 493 -8.67 -29.10 1.92
#